data_AF-A0A1M6WQT2-F1
#
_entry.id   AF-A0A1M6WQT2-F1
#
_cell.length_a   1.000
_cell.length_b   1.000
_cell.length_c   1.000
_cell.angle_alpha   90.00
_cell.angle_beta   90.00
_cell.angle_gamma   90.00
#
_symmetry.space_group_name_H-M   'P 1'
#
loop_
_entity.id
_entity.type
_entity.pdbx_description
1 polymer ?
#
loop_
_entity_poly.entity_id
_entity_poly.type
_entity_poly.pdbx_seq_one_letter_code
_entity_poly.pdbx_strand_id
1 'polypeptide(L)' 'MYDVEIASGTKVFDVKVDANKGWMISSAEDKVDRDDGHDKQY' A
#
# COMPACT_ATOMS: atom_id res chain seq x y z
N MET A 1 2.45 -7.19 11.68
CA MET A 1 2.74 -6.67 10.33
C MET A 1 2.11 -5.31 10.26
N TYR A 2 2.77 -4.33 9.65
CA TYR A 2 2.21 -3.00 9.46
C TYR A 2 1.99 -2.77 7.97
N ASP A 3 0.87 -2.15 7.66
CA ASP A 3 0.60 -1.58 6.34
C ASP A 3 0.88 -0.07 6.44
N VAL A 4 1.71 0.43 5.54
CA VAL A 4 2.20 1.81 5.52
C VAL A 4 1.94 2.38 4.14
N GLU A 5 1.17 3.47 4.09
CA GLU A 5 0.89 4.20 2.86
C GLU A 5 1.91 5.33 2.68
N ILE A 6 2.60 5.36 1.55
CA ILE A 6 3.61 6.37 1.23
C ILE A 6 3.17 7.15 -0.01
N ALA A 7 2.91 8.45 0.17
CA ALA A 7 2.67 9.37 -0.93
C ALA A 7 3.98 10.01 -1.41
N SER A 8 4.27 9.89 -2.71
CA SER A 8 5.40 10.53 -3.37
C SER A 8 4.94 11.26 -4.63
N GLY A 9 4.87 12.59 -4.55
CA GLY A 9 4.32 13.41 -5.62
C GLY A 9 2.85 13.08 -5.89
N THR A 10 2.55 12.58 -7.08
CA THR A 10 1.19 12.18 -7.49
C THR A 10 0.94 10.67 -7.42
N LYS A 11 1.86 9.91 -6.80
CA LYS A 11 1.77 8.45 -6.68
C LYS A 11 1.64 8.07 -5.21
N VAL A 12 0.81 7.08 -4.94
CA VAL A 12 0.66 6.47 -3.61
C VAL A 12 1.21 5.04 -3.70
N PHE A 13 1.82 4.56 -2.62
CA PHE A 13 2.37 3.22 -2.54
C PHE A 13 1.95 2.55 -1.25
N ASP A 14 1.43 1.34 -1.37
CA ASP A 14 1.20 0.46 -0.24
C ASP A 14 2.46 -0.33 0.06
N VAL A 15 2.93 -0.22 1.31
CA VAL A 15 4.13 -0.90 1.79
C VAL A 15 3.79 -1.80 2.96
N LYS A 16 4.15 -3.08 2.83
CA LYS A 16 4.05 -4.04 3.93
C LYS A 16 5.38 -4.13 4.64
N VAL A 17 5.37 -3.93 5.96
CA VAL A 17 6.56 -3.95 6.80
C VAL A 17 6.46 -5.06 7.85
N ASP A 18 7.55 -5.83 7.97
CA ASP A 18 7.75 -6.79 9.04
C ASP A 18 7.86 -6.04 10.36
N ALA A 19 6.90 -6.27 11.25
CA ALA A 19 6.82 -5.55 12.53
C ALA A 19 7.94 -5.91 13.51
N ASN A 20 8.63 -7.04 13.32
CA ASN A 20 9.68 -7.52 14.21
C ASN A 20 11.06 -7.06 13.76
N LYS A 21 11.29 -6.99 12.44
CA LYS A 21 12.59 -6.66 11.85
C LYS A 21 12.66 -5.24 11.26
N GLY A 22 11.51 -4.60 11.05
CA GLY A 22 11.41 -3.32 10.35
C GLY A 22 11.74 -3.42 8.85
N TRP A 23 11.72 -4.64 8.29
CA TRP A 23 12.08 -4.87 6.89
C TRP A 23 10.86 -4.75 6.00
N MET A 24 11.10 -4.21 4.81
CA MET A 24 10.09 -4.13 3.76
C MET A 24 9.83 -5.52 3.19
N ILE A 25 8.58 -5.98 3.26
CA ILE A 25 8.14 -7.28 2.73
C ILE A 25 7.67 -7.12 1.28
N SER A 26 6.97 -6.03 0.97
CA SER A 26 6.51 -5.73 -0.39
C SER A 26 6.17 -4.24 -0.55
N SER A 27 6.28 -3.73 -1.79
CA SER A 27 5.63 -2.50 -2.22
C SER A 27 4.77 -2.74 -3.45
N ALA A 28 3.61 -2.11 -3.49
CA ALA A 28 2.80 -1.93 -4.69
C ALA A 28 2.54 -0.43 -4.87
N GLU A 29 2.74 0.09 -6.08
CA GLU A 29 2.21 1.42 -6.42
C GLU A 29 0.69 1.29 -6.46
N ASP A 30 -0.01 2.09 -5.66
CA ASP A 30 -1.45 2.26 -5.75
C ASP A 30 -1.72 3.00 -7.05
N LYS A 31 -1.96 2.21 -8.10
CA LYS A 31 -2.40 2.69 -9.39
C LYS A 31 -3.90 2.83 -9.30
N VAL A 32 -4.38 4.06 -9.50
CA VAL A 32 -5.78 4.36 -9.86
C VAL A 32 -6.04 3.82 -11.27
N ASP A 33 -5.87 2.52 -11.47
CA ASP A 33 -6.22 1.85 -12.72
C ASP A 33 -7.69 1.44 -12.61
N ARG A 34 -8.55 2.44 -12.81
CA ARG A 34 -9.82 2.36 -13.54
C ARG A 34 -10.67 1.08 -13.42
N ASP A 35 -10.73 0.48 -12.24
CA ASP A 35 -11.73 -0.50 -11.84
C ASP A 35 -11.91 -0.37 -10.32
N ASP A 36 -12.74 0.61 -9.93
CA ASP A 36 -13.15 0.91 -8.55
C ASP A 36 -14.00 -0.24 -7.97
N GLY A 37 -13.41 -1.44 -7.87
CA GLY A 37 -14.01 -2.65 -7.31
C GLY A 37 -13.50 -3.00 -5.91
N HIS A 38 -12.61 -2.20 -5.33
CA HIS A 38 -11.99 -2.49 -4.03
C HIS A 38 -12.45 -1.60 -2.88
N ASP A 39 -13.58 -0.90 -3.05
CA ASP A 39 -14.24 -0.19 -1.97
C ASP A 39 -15.45 -0.97 -1.43
N LYS A 40 -15.29 -1.41 -0.17
CA LYS A 40 -16.31 -1.78 0.83
C LYS A 40 -16.68 -3.26 0.92
N GLN A 41 -16.05 -3.94 1.87
CA GLN A 41 -16.79 -4.84 2.75
C GLN A 41 -16.80 -4.24 4.16
N TYR A 42 -18.01 -3.86 4.57
CA TYR A 42 -18.38 -3.46 5.94
C TYR A 42 -18.27 -4.64 6.90
#